data_AF-Q8E3V5-F1
#
_entry.id   AF-Q8E3V5-F1
#
_cell.length_a   1.000
_cell.length_b   1.000
_cell.length_c   1.000
_cell.angle_alpha   90.00
_cell.angle_beta   90.00
_cell.angle_gamma   90.00
#
_symmetry.space_group_name_H-M   'P 1'
#
loop_
_entity.id
_entity.type
_entity.pdbx_description
1 polymer ?
#
loop_
_entity_poly.entity_id
_entity_poly.type
_entity_poly.pdbx_seq_one_letter_code
_entity_poly.pdbx_strand_id
1 'polypeptide(L)'
;MSKKTTQMVSYTSILVAFAIMIPIIMPAKIIIGPASFTLASHVPLFLSIFISVPVAILVALGTGLGFLLAGFPIVIVLRALSHIGFALIAAFLIKSKPSLLMSKWQTLLFAVAINIIHGLLEFITVYIITMTSNSSSTYLWSLFSLIGLGSLLHGLVDFYIALFIWKWMTQKLGKTLRIR
;
A
#
# COMPACT_ATOMS: atom_id res chain seq x y z
N MET A 1 19.18 14.72 18.76
CA MET A 1 18.57 13.53 18.08
C MET A 1 19.60 12.42 17.98
N SER A 2 19.23 11.15 18.20
CA SER A 2 20.14 10.02 17.99
C SER A 2 20.36 9.75 16.48
N LYS A 3 21.48 9.12 16.10
CA LYS A 3 21.74 8.72 14.70
C LYS A 3 20.58 7.89 14.11
N LYS A 4 19.97 7.01 14.92
CA LYS A 4 18.83 6.18 14.52
C LYS A 4 17.56 6.98 14.27
N THR A 5 17.26 7.97 15.12
CA THR A 5 16.10 8.86 14.95
C THR A 5 16.22 9.64 13.65
N THR A 6 17.41 10.16 13.34
CA THR A 6 17.67 10.92 12.11
C THR A 6 17.49 10.04 10.87
N GLN A 7 18.04 8.82 10.87
CA GLN A 7 17.87 7.85 9.77
C GLN A 7 16.40 7.49 9.53
N MET A 8 15.63 7.26 10.60
CA MET A 8 14.20 6.96 10.50
C MET A 8 13.42 8.11 9.87
N VAL A 9 13.69 9.35 10.28
CA VAL A 9 13.08 10.53 9.66
C VAL A 9 13.43 10.60 8.17
N SER A 10 14.70 10.42 7.80
CA SER A 10 15.12 10.43 6.39
C SER A 10 14.42 9.35 5.54
N TYR A 11 14.38 8.10 6.00
CA TYR A 11 13.68 7.04 5.25
C TYR A 11 12.19 7.32 5.13
N THR A 12 11.57 7.82 6.19
CA THR A 12 10.15 8.20 6.19
C THR A 12 9.90 9.31 5.17
N SER A 13 10.70 10.38 5.19
CA SER A 13 10.57 11.50 4.25
C SER A 13 10.72 11.06 2.79
N ILE A 14 11.69 10.18 2.50
CA ILE A 14 11.90 9.65 1.14
C ILE A 14 10.69 8.83 0.69
N LEU A 15 10.17 7.93 1.53
CA LEU A 15 9.02 7.11 1.16
C LEU A 15 7.74 7.92 1.00
N VAL A 16 7.50 8.90 1.88
CA VAL A 16 6.37 9.83 1.75
C VAL A 16 6.51 10.65 0.47
N ALA A 17 7.71 11.13 0.15
CA ALA A 17 7.96 11.85 -1.10
C ALA A 17 7.66 10.99 -2.32
N PHE A 18 8.09 9.72 -2.34
CA PHE A 18 7.73 8.80 -3.42
C PHE A 18 6.23 8.52 -3.50
N ALA A 19 5.56 8.31 -2.36
CA ALA A 19 4.11 8.10 -2.31
C ALA A 19 3.32 9.30 -2.86
N ILE A 20 3.81 10.52 -2.64
CA ILE A 20 3.22 11.74 -3.20
C ILE A 20 3.55 11.88 -4.70
N MET A 21 4.81 11.68 -5.06
CA MET A 21 5.33 11.99 -6.40
C MET A 21 4.83 11.00 -7.46
N ILE A 22 4.75 9.70 -7.14
CA ILE A 22 4.40 8.67 -8.13
C ILE A 22 3.03 8.97 -8.81
N PRO A 23 1.92 9.21 -8.09
CA PRO A 23 0.64 9.54 -8.74
C PRO A 23 0.69 10.81 -9.64
N ILE A 24 1.55 11.78 -9.28
CA ILE A 24 1.69 13.04 -10.00
C ILE A 24 2.42 12.81 -11.33
N ILE A 25 3.58 12.15 -11.30
CA ILE A 25 4.48 12.09 -12.46
C ILE A 25 4.41 10.78 -13.27
N MET A 26 3.78 9.73 -12.74
CA MET A 26 3.79 8.41 -13.40
C MET A 26 3.05 8.48 -14.75
N PRO A 27 3.74 8.20 -15.89
CA PRO A 27 3.12 8.24 -17.21
C PRO A 27 2.17 7.06 -17.43
N ALA A 28 2.44 5.92 -16.80
CA ALA A 28 1.62 4.73 -16.85
C ALA A 28 0.52 4.77 -15.77
N LYS A 29 -0.48 5.63 -15.99
CA LYS A 29 -1.71 5.67 -15.17
C LYS A 29 -2.96 5.54 -16.04
N ILE A 30 -3.83 4.59 -15.70
CA ILE A 30 -5.08 4.31 -16.41
C ILE A 30 -6.24 4.46 -15.42
N ILE A 31 -7.30 5.15 -15.82
CA ILE A 31 -8.51 5.35 -15.01
C ILE A 31 -9.69 4.76 -15.77
N ILE A 32 -10.41 3.81 -15.15
CA ILE A 32 -11.61 3.17 -15.70
C ILE A 32 -12.69 3.24 -14.62
N GLY A 33 -13.59 4.21 -14.74
CA GLY A 33 -14.59 4.48 -13.71
C GLY A 33 -13.93 4.74 -12.33
N PRO A 34 -14.34 4.06 -11.26
CA PRO A 34 -13.73 4.20 -9.94
C PRO A 34 -12.42 3.40 -9.77
N ALA A 35 -12.03 2.59 -10.76
CA ALA A 35 -10.74 1.91 -10.76
C ALA A 35 -9.67 2.83 -11.33
N SER A 36 -8.52 2.90 -10.67
CA SER A 36 -7.30 3.43 -11.27
C SER A 36 -6.12 2.51 -11.04
N PHE A 37 -5.26 2.41 -12.06
CA PHE A 37 -4.04 1.63 -12.06
C PHE A 37 -2.88 2.59 -12.29
N THR A 38 -2.16 2.92 -11.22
CA THR A 38 -0.94 3.73 -11.26
C THR A 38 0.22 2.78 -10.98
N LEU A 39 1.13 2.62 -11.95
CA LEU A 39 2.22 1.66 -11.78
C LEU A 39 3.07 1.99 -10.53
N ALA A 40 3.41 0.97 -9.75
CA ALA A 40 4.27 1.05 -8.57
C ALA A 40 3.81 2.00 -7.44
N SER A 41 2.59 2.54 -7.47
CA SER A 41 2.12 3.48 -6.44
C SER A 41 2.08 2.87 -5.04
N HIS A 42 1.88 1.56 -4.93
CA HIS A 42 1.83 0.87 -3.65
C HIS A 42 3.21 0.38 -3.19
N VAL A 43 4.26 0.43 -4.02
CA VAL A 43 5.60 -0.06 -3.65
C VAL A 43 6.18 0.72 -2.45
N PRO A 44 6.17 2.07 -2.40
CA PRO A 44 6.64 2.79 -1.21
C PRO A 44 5.83 2.44 0.04
N LEU A 45 4.53 2.22 -0.13
CA LEU A 45 3.62 1.84 0.94
C LEU A 45 3.95 0.43 1.47
N PHE A 46 4.10 -0.58 0.61
CA PHE A 46 4.54 -1.90 1.05
C PHE A 46 5.94 -1.88 1.63
N LEU A 47 6.85 -1.02 1.15
CA LEU A 47 8.18 -0.90 1.74
C LEU A 47 8.12 -0.34 3.17
N SER A 48 7.19 0.59 3.42
CA SER A 48 7.01 1.24 4.73
C SER A 48 6.58 0.28 5.84
N ILE A 49 5.81 -0.78 5.52
CA ILE A 49 5.33 -1.76 6.53
C ILE A 49 6.48 -2.55 7.15
N PHE A 50 7.59 -2.72 6.41
CA PHE A 50 8.79 -3.41 6.90
C PHE A 50 9.64 -2.52 7.80
N ILE A 51 9.40 -1.21 7.81
CA ILE A 51 10.17 -0.24 8.60
C ILE A 51 9.56 -0.10 10.00
N SER A 52 8.34 0.44 10.11
CA SER A 52 7.59 0.50 11.37
C SER A 52 6.15 1.00 11.15
N VAL A 53 5.29 0.79 12.15
CA VAL A 53 3.88 1.23 12.13
C VAL A 53 3.72 2.73 11.86
N PRO A 54 4.44 3.66 12.53
CA PRO A 54 4.31 5.09 12.23
C PRO A 54 4.67 5.45 10.79
N VAL A 55 5.69 4.78 10.22
CA VAL A 55 6.12 5.03 8.84
C VAL A 55 5.04 4.56 7.86
N ALA A 56 4.41 3.42 8.13
CA ALA A 56 3.30 2.91 7.33
C ALA A 56 2.10 3.88 7.28
N ILE A 57 1.75 4.48 8.43
CA ILE A 57 0.69 5.49 8.50
C ILE A 57 1.05 6.72 7.67
N LEU A 58 2.26 7.26 7.86
CA LEU A 58 2.69 8.48 7.17
C LEU A 58 2.76 8.30 5.66
N VAL A 59 3.26 7.15 5.20
CA VAL A 59 3.33 6.84 3.77
C VAL A 59 1.94 6.63 3.19
N ALA A 60 1.02 5.97 3.89
CA ALA A 60 -0.37 5.82 3.44
C ALA A 60 -1.10 7.19 3.32
N LEU A 61 -0.90 8.09 4.29
CA LEU A 61 -1.39 9.47 4.21
C LEU A 61 -0.75 10.21 3.02
N GLY A 62 0.56 10.03 2.80
CA GLY A 62 1.28 10.57 1.66
C GLY A 62 0.73 10.07 0.31
N THR A 63 0.35 8.78 0.23
CA THR A 63 -0.31 8.22 -0.95
C THR A 63 -1.64 8.93 -1.21
N GLY A 64 -2.51 9.03 -0.20
CA GLY A 64 -3.78 9.75 -0.33
C GLY A 64 -3.59 11.20 -0.79
N LEU A 65 -2.63 11.91 -0.19
CA LEU A 65 -2.26 13.27 -0.61
C LEU A 65 -1.73 13.33 -2.04
N GLY A 66 -0.89 12.38 -2.45
CA GLY A 66 -0.38 12.28 -3.82
C GLY A 66 -1.47 12.12 -4.86
N PHE A 67 -2.43 11.23 -4.60
CA PHE A 67 -3.59 11.04 -5.47
C PHE A 67 -4.47 12.30 -5.52
N LEU A 68 -4.64 13.00 -4.40
CA LEU A 68 -5.36 14.28 -4.36
C LEU A 68 -4.65 15.36 -5.21
N LEU A 69 -3.35 15.55 -5.00
CA LEU A 69 -2.54 16.54 -5.72
C LEU A 69 -2.39 16.22 -7.21
N ALA A 70 -2.45 14.93 -7.58
CA ALA A 70 -2.44 14.50 -8.96
C ALA A 70 -3.80 14.69 -9.69
N GLY A 71 -4.81 15.23 -9.00
CA GLY A 71 -6.11 15.57 -9.59
C GLY A 71 -7.04 14.36 -9.82
N PHE A 72 -6.85 13.26 -9.10
CA PHE A 72 -7.76 12.11 -9.21
C PHE A 72 -9.14 12.43 -8.64
N PRO A 73 -10.22 11.80 -9.18
CA PRO A 73 -11.54 11.84 -8.58
C PRO A 73 -11.54 11.50 -7.09
N ILE A 74 -12.37 12.18 -6.30
CA ILE A 74 -12.40 12.02 -4.83
C ILE A 74 -12.61 10.57 -4.38
N VAL A 75 -13.38 9.78 -5.15
CA VAL A 75 -13.59 8.34 -4.89
C VAL A 75 -12.26 7.58 -4.89
N ILE A 76 -11.38 7.88 -5.84
CA ILE A 76 -10.06 7.25 -5.96
C ILE A 76 -9.12 7.74 -4.85
N VAL A 77 -9.22 9.00 -4.45
CA VAL A 77 -8.46 9.56 -3.31
C VAL A 77 -8.86 8.87 -2.00
N LEU A 78 -10.16 8.72 -1.75
CA LEU A 78 -10.68 8.03 -0.56
C LEU A 78 -10.33 6.53 -0.57
N ARG A 79 -10.34 5.90 -1.76
CA ARG A 79 -9.82 4.54 -1.94
C ARG A 79 -8.34 4.46 -1.58
N ALA A 80 -7.51 5.42 -2.00
CA ALA A 80 -6.11 5.47 -1.60
C ALA A 80 -5.92 5.69 -0.08
N LEU A 81 -6.82 6.41 0.58
CA LEU A 81 -6.78 6.55 2.04
C LEU A 81 -7.17 5.27 2.79
N SER A 82 -7.95 4.36 2.18
CA SER A 82 -8.27 3.06 2.80
C SER A 82 -7.01 2.20 3.03
N HIS A 83 -5.92 2.51 2.32
CA HIS A 83 -4.62 1.86 2.47
C HIS A 83 -4.07 1.91 3.90
N ILE A 84 -4.42 2.95 4.66
CA ILE A 84 -4.04 3.07 6.07
C ILE A 84 -4.47 1.82 6.85
N GLY A 85 -5.65 1.28 6.56
CA GLY A 85 -6.19 0.11 7.25
C GLY A 85 -5.31 -1.13 7.10
N PHE A 86 -5.03 -1.56 5.86
CA PHE A 86 -4.20 -2.74 5.66
C PHE A 86 -2.74 -2.50 6.05
N ALA A 87 -2.21 -1.29 5.81
CA ALA A 87 -0.82 -0.96 6.13
C ALA A 87 -0.56 -1.00 7.64
N LEU A 88 -1.51 -0.52 8.44
CA LEU A 88 -1.50 -0.65 9.90
C LEU A 88 -1.48 -2.12 10.33
N ILE A 89 -2.42 -2.93 9.80
CA ILE A 89 -2.53 -4.35 10.14
C ILE A 89 -1.23 -5.08 9.78
N ALA A 90 -0.72 -4.87 8.56
CA ALA A 90 0.49 -5.51 8.05
C ALA A 90 1.73 -5.13 8.87
N ALA A 91 1.93 -3.84 9.13
CA ALA A 91 3.07 -3.35 9.91
C ALA A 91 3.03 -3.86 11.36
N PHE A 92 1.83 -3.90 11.96
CA PHE A 92 1.66 -4.44 13.31
C PHE A 92 1.96 -5.94 13.36
N LEU A 93 1.42 -6.73 12.43
CA LEU A 93 1.66 -8.17 12.36
C LEU A 93 3.14 -8.51 12.14
N ILE A 94 3.84 -7.78 11.27
CA ILE A 94 5.28 -7.95 11.05
C ILE A 94 6.07 -7.59 12.31
N LYS A 95 5.69 -6.50 13.00
CA LYS A 95 6.32 -6.11 14.27
C LYS A 95 6.15 -7.18 15.34
N SER A 96 4.94 -7.72 15.52
CA SER A 96 4.65 -8.71 16.54
C SER A 96 5.16 -10.12 16.19
N LYS A 97 5.21 -10.48 14.91
CA LYS A 97 5.63 -11.81 14.43
C LYS A 97 6.59 -11.69 13.24
N PRO A 98 7.87 -11.30 13.46
CA PRO A 98 8.85 -11.18 12.37
C PRO A 98 9.14 -12.51 11.64
N SER A 99 8.82 -13.64 12.27
CA SER A 99 8.94 -14.98 11.66
C SER A 99 8.12 -15.13 10.38
N LEU A 100 7.06 -14.33 10.19
CA LEU A 100 6.25 -14.30 8.97
C LEU A 100 7.07 -14.04 7.69
N LEU A 101 8.23 -13.39 7.81
CA LEU A 101 9.11 -13.06 6.67
C LEU A 101 10.34 -13.97 6.56
N MET A 102 10.48 -14.98 7.43
CA MET A 102 11.66 -15.84 7.48
C MET A 102 11.60 -17.00 6.47
N SER A 103 10.43 -17.61 6.30
CA SER A 103 10.25 -18.69 5.32
C SER A 103 9.48 -18.22 4.09
N LYS A 104 9.79 -18.79 2.92
CA LYS A 104 9.10 -18.47 1.66
C LYS A 104 7.59 -18.73 1.77
N TRP A 105 7.21 -19.83 2.42
CA TRP A 105 5.81 -20.22 2.62
C TRP A 105 5.04 -19.27 3.54
N GLN A 106 5.60 -18.90 4.70
CA GLN A 106 4.95 -17.92 5.60
C GLN A 106 4.87 -16.54 4.95
N THR A 107 5.90 -16.15 4.19
CA THR A 107 5.91 -14.87 3.46
C THR A 107 4.80 -14.84 2.41
N LEU A 108 4.62 -15.93 1.66
CA LEU A 108 3.56 -16.05 0.66
C LEU A 108 2.17 -15.97 1.32
N LEU A 109 1.94 -16.75 2.38
CA LEU A 109 0.66 -16.73 3.10
C LEU A 109 0.36 -15.35 3.68
N PHE A 110 1.37 -14.68 4.24
CA PHE A 110 1.24 -13.32 4.74
C PHE A 110 0.92 -12.33 3.61
N ALA A 111 1.64 -12.40 2.49
CA ALA A 111 1.42 -11.54 1.33
C ALA A 111 -0.01 -11.70 0.79
N VAL A 112 -0.48 -12.94 0.62
CA VAL A 112 -1.85 -13.21 0.17
C VAL A 112 -2.87 -12.68 1.17
N ALA A 113 -2.70 -12.96 2.47
CA ALA A 113 -3.65 -12.50 3.49
C ALA A 113 -3.76 -10.97 3.56
N ILE A 114 -2.63 -10.25 3.54
CA ILE A 114 -2.65 -8.79 3.55
C ILE A 114 -3.25 -8.21 2.27
N ASN A 115 -2.97 -8.82 1.11
CA ASN A 115 -3.53 -8.33 -0.15
C ASN A 115 -5.03 -8.63 -0.31
N ILE A 116 -5.54 -9.67 0.35
CA ILE A 116 -6.99 -9.87 0.50
C ILE A 116 -7.59 -8.71 1.32
N ILE A 117 -6.97 -8.34 2.44
CA ILE A 117 -7.45 -7.21 3.26
C ILE A 117 -7.37 -5.89 2.49
N HIS A 118 -6.27 -5.65 1.77
CA HIS A 118 -6.09 -4.48 0.91
C HIS A 118 -7.20 -4.39 -0.14
N GLY A 119 -7.42 -5.46 -0.93
CA GLY A 119 -8.46 -5.47 -1.96
C GLY A 119 -9.87 -5.34 -1.40
N LEU A 120 -10.16 -5.96 -0.24
CA LEU A 120 -11.44 -5.82 0.45
C LEU A 120 -11.67 -4.37 0.92
N LEU A 121 -10.68 -3.73 1.51
CA LEU A 121 -10.81 -2.34 1.97
C LEU A 121 -11.04 -1.39 0.80
N GLU A 122 -10.29 -1.52 -0.30
CA GLU A 122 -10.53 -0.71 -1.49
C GLU A 122 -11.93 -0.95 -2.09
N PHE A 123 -12.34 -2.22 -2.21
CA PHE A 123 -13.66 -2.58 -2.72
C PHE A 123 -14.78 -1.99 -1.85
N ILE A 124 -14.71 -2.19 -0.53
CA ILE A 124 -15.72 -1.69 0.41
C ILE A 124 -15.78 -0.17 0.38
N THR A 125 -14.63 0.51 0.40
CA THR A 125 -14.57 1.97 0.34
C THR A 125 -15.25 2.49 -0.93
N VAL A 126 -14.89 1.94 -2.09
CA VAL A 126 -15.48 2.37 -3.37
C VAL A 126 -16.97 2.05 -3.42
N TYR A 127 -17.38 0.85 -3.00
CA TYR A 127 -18.77 0.44 -3.00
C TYR A 127 -19.62 1.38 -2.13
N ILE A 128 -19.20 1.67 -0.89
CA ILE A 128 -19.93 2.56 0.01
C ILE A 128 -20.06 3.98 -0.57
N ILE A 129 -19.02 4.49 -1.22
CA ILE A 129 -19.02 5.86 -1.75
C ILE A 129 -19.87 5.97 -3.02
N THR A 130 -19.96 4.89 -3.81
CA THR A 130 -20.57 4.94 -5.15
C THR A 130 -21.92 4.26 -5.26
N MET A 131 -22.33 3.49 -4.23
CA MET A 131 -23.63 2.85 -4.24
C MET A 131 -24.77 3.88 -4.23
N THR A 132 -25.76 3.63 -5.07
CA THR A 132 -27.04 4.36 -5.11
C THR A 132 -28.19 3.38 -4.83
N SER A 133 -29.41 3.90 -4.65
CA SER A 133 -30.62 3.10 -4.45
C SER A 133 -30.88 2.08 -5.58
N ASN A 134 -30.31 2.27 -6.77
CA ASN A 134 -30.49 1.42 -7.94
C ASN A 134 -29.23 0.61 -8.31
N SER A 135 -28.33 0.36 -7.36
CA SER A 135 -27.09 -0.39 -7.63
C SER A 135 -27.40 -1.82 -8.06
N SER A 136 -27.08 -2.15 -9.32
CA SER A 136 -27.32 -3.49 -9.86
C SER A 136 -26.30 -4.52 -9.37
N SER A 137 -26.67 -5.80 -9.41
CA SER A 137 -25.75 -6.91 -9.12
C SER A 137 -24.55 -6.90 -10.07
N THR A 138 -24.76 -6.55 -11.35
CA THR A 138 -23.69 -6.38 -12.35
C THR A 138 -22.67 -5.33 -11.93
N TYR A 139 -23.12 -4.20 -11.38
CA TYR A 139 -22.23 -3.15 -10.89
C TYR A 139 -21.36 -3.66 -9.74
N LEU A 140 -21.96 -4.34 -8.76
CA LEU A 140 -21.24 -4.94 -7.62
C LEU A 140 -20.17 -5.93 -8.11
N TRP A 141 -20.52 -6.84 -9.01
CA TRP A 141 -19.56 -7.79 -9.59
C TRP A 141 -18.43 -7.09 -10.34
N SER A 142 -18.73 -6.02 -11.09
CA SER A 142 -17.70 -5.26 -11.79
C SER A 142 -16.69 -4.61 -10.83
N LEU A 143 -17.17 -4.03 -9.72
CA LEU A 143 -16.31 -3.45 -8.68
C LEU A 143 -15.48 -4.53 -7.98
N PHE A 144 -16.11 -5.65 -7.63
CA PHE A 144 -15.40 -6.75 -7.00
C PHE A 144 -14.29 -7.30 -7.88
N SER A 145 -14.54 -7.48 -9.17
CA SER A 145 -13.53 -7.97 -10.13
C SER A 145 -12.42 -6.95 -10.39
N LEU A 146 -12.78 -5.71 -10.73
CA LEU A 146 -11.78 -4.71 -11.14
C LEU A 146 -10.97 -4.16 -9.95
N ILE A 147 -11.62 -3.96 -8.80
CA ILE A 147 -11.01 -3.34 -7.63
C ILE A 147 -10.63 -4.41 -6.61
N GLY A 148 -11.54 -5.30 -6.21
CA GLY A 148 -11.23 -6.35 -5.24
C GLY A 148 -10.13 -7.31 -5.73
N LEU A 149 -10.40 -8.03 -6.82
CA LEU A 149 -9.44 -8.99 -7.38
C LEU A 149 -8.25 -8.30 -8.05
N GLY A 150 -8.48 -7.17 -8.73
CA GLY A 150 -7.42 -6.36 -9.29
C GLY A 150 -6.38 -5.97 -8.23
N SER A 151 -6.83 -5.56 -7.05
CA SER A 151 -5.96 -5.17 -5.93
C SER A 151 -5.27 -6.31 -5.22
N LEU A 152 -5.93 -7.47 -5.13
CA LEU A 152 -5.25 -8.68 -4.70
C LEU A 152 -4.03 -9.00 -5.58
N LEU A 153 -4.21 -8.99 -6.91
CA LEU A 153 -3.14 -9.39 -7.84
C LEU A 153 -2.03 -8.35 -7.92
N HIS A 154 -2.36 -7.07 -8.09
CA HIS A 154 -1.30 -6.05 -8.19
C HIS A 154 -0.58 -5.86 -6.86
N GLY A 155 -1.29 -5.92 -5.73
CA GLY A 155 -0.69 -5.76 -4.43
C GLY A 155 0.26 -6.91 -4.07
N LEU A 156 0.03 -8.13 -4.59
CA LEU A 156 0.99 -9.22 -4.49
C LEU A 156 2.30 -8.90 -5.23
N VAL A 157 2.21 -8.37 -6.45
CA VAL A 157 3.38 -7.96 -7.24
C VAL A 157 4.15 -6.86 -6.50
N ASP A 158 3.45 -5.81 -6.06
CA ASP A 158 4.05 -4.69 -5.35
C ASP A 158 4.68 -5.10 -4.01
N PHE A 159 4.04 -6.02 -3.28
CA PHE A 159 4.60 -6.60 -2.05
C PHE A 159 5.95 -7.28 -2.29
N TYR A 160 6.07 -8.09 -3.34
CA TYR A 160 7.32 -8.80 -3.63
C TYR A 160 8.41 -7.86 -4.16
N ILE A 161 8.05 -6.84 -4.93
CA ILE A 161 8.99 -5.77 -5.32
C ILE A 161 9.50 -5.05 -4.08
N ALA A 162 8.60 -4.63 -3.18
CA ALA A 162 8.99 -3.98 -1.93
C ALA A 162 9.84 -4.88 -1.03
N LEU A 163 9.50 -6.17 -0.91
CA LEU A 163 10.27 -7.14 -0.14
C LEU A 163 11.68 -7.33 -0.70
N PHE A 164 11.81 -7.36 -2.04
CA PHE A 164 13.11 -7.43 -2.70
C PHE A 164 13.96 -6.21 -2.38
N ILE A 165 13.40 -5.00 -2.54
CA ILE A 165 14.08 -3.73 -2.23
C ILE A 165 14.50 -3.70 -0.75
N TRP A 166 13.61 -4.11 0.16
CA TRP A 166 13.88 -4.19 1.60
C TRP A 166 15.06 -5.11 1.93
N LYS A 167 15.07 -6.32 1.37
CA LYS A 167 16.16 -7.29 1.57
C LYS A 167 17.47 -6.76 1.02
N TRP A 168 17.45 -6.13 -0.15
CA TRP A 168 18.64 -5.53 -0.74
C TRP A 168 19.20 -4.37 0.11
N MET A 169 18.32 -3.47 0.59
CA MET A 169 18.70 -2.36 1.47
C MET A 169 19.28 -2.86 2.80
N THR A 170 18.64 -3.83 3.46
CA THR A 170 19.11 -4.39 4.74
C THR A 170 20.46 -5.10 4.63
N GLN A 171 20.76 -5.70 3.49
CA GLN A 171 22.08 -6.30 3.21
C GLN A 171 23.17 -5.24 3.04
N LYS A 172 22.88 -4.15 2.31
CA LYS A 172 23.85 -3.08 2.01
C LYS A 172 24.08 -2.11 3.17
N LEU A 173 23.04 -1.81 3.97
CA LEU A 173 23.07 -0.82 5.04
C LEU A 173 23.36 -1.41 6.43
N GLY A 174 23.59 -2.73 6.51
CA GLY A 174 23.75 -3.47 7.76
C GLY A 174 22.44 -3.60 8.56
N LYS A 175 22.46 -4.38 9.66
CA LYS A 175 21.29 -4.73 10.53
C LYS A 175 20.53 -3.53 11.17
N THR A 176 20.86 -2.30 10.80
CA THR A 176 20.31 -1.04 11.32
C THR A 176 18.80 -0.89 11.10
N LEU A 177 18.26 -1.56 10.08
CA LEU A 177 16.84 -1.56 9.71
C LEU A 177 15.99 -2.63 10.44
N ARG A 178 16.52 -3.26 11.50
CA ARG A 178 15.73 -4.22 12.28
C ARG A 178 14.53 -3.54 12.94
N ILE A 179 13.34 -4.00 12.53
CA ILE A 179 12.06 -3.87 13.22
C ILE A 179 12.31 -4.14 14.72
N ARG A 180 12.02 -3.14 15.56
CA ARG A 180 11.87 -3.26 17.00
C ARG A 180 10.41 -3.01 17.36
#